data_AF-A0A9P6HC46-F1
#
_entry.id   AF-A0A9P6HC46-F1
#
_cell.length_a   1.000
_cell.length_b   1.000
_cell.length_c   1.000
_cell.angle_alpha   90.00
_cell.angle_beta   90.00
_cell.angle_gamma   90.00
#
_symmetry.space_group_name_H-M   'P 1'
#
loop_
_entity.id
_entity.type
_entity.pdbx_description
1 polymer ?
#
loop_
_entity_poly.entity_id
_entity_poly.type
_entity_poly.pdbx_seq_one_letter_code
_entity_poly.pdbx_strand_id
1 'polypeptide(L)'
;MVSSTPDSAPNAEPKLSATAADLTAEDLDQTHSHRNVGTTTNNGNGNGNRTVTNNNGHSWTEGSGDGTPFDWSRSFHGLSLQPFDKEIAEVLLTPVNTKDVEIKPDGLIYLPEIKYRRILNKAFGPGGWGLAPRSETNVGPKVVSREYALVCLGRLVAIARGEQEYFDPSGIPTATEACKSNALMRCCKDLGIASELWDPRYIREFKAAHCVEVFADNVVTKRKKKLWRRKDQPKLDYPWKE
;
A
#
# COMPACT_ATOMS: atom_id res chain seq x y z
N MET A 1 64.36 -12.61 35.31
CA MET A 1 64.14 -11.89 34.04
C MET A 1 62.66 -12.09 33.70
N VAL A 2 61.77 -11.10 33.91
CA VAL A 2 61.47 -9.99 32.97
C VAL A 2 60.86 -10.55 31.66
N SER A 3 59.68 -10.19 31.13
CA SER A 3 58.43 -9.52 31.60
C SER A 3 57.33 -9.82 30.54
N SER A 4 56.05 -9.37 30.53
CA SER A 4 55.23 -8.44 31.34
C SER A 4 53.72 -8.72 31.13
N THR A 5 52.85 -8.14 31.97
CA THR A 5 51.36 -8.10 31.93
C THR A 5 50.81 -6.84 31.21
N PRO A 6 49.49 -6.52 31.17
CA PRO A 6 48.27 -7.29 30.82
C PRO A 6 47.27 -6.51 29.88
N ASP A 7 45.98 -6.87 29.90
CA ASP A 7 44.78 -6.07 29.53
C ASP A 7 44.49 -5.75 28.04
N SER A 8 43.26 -5.45 27.58
CA SER A 8 41.99 -5.07 28.26
C SER A 8 40.71 -5.52 27.48
N ALA A 9 39.53 -5.22 28.07
CA ALA A 9 38.18 -5.67 27.69
C ALA A 9 37.48 -4.80 26.58
N PRO A 10 36.18 -5.01 26.21
CA PRO A 10 35.62 -4.61 24.92
C PRO A 10 35.21 -3.14 24.79
N ASN A 11 35.13 -2.66 23.55
CA ASN A 11 34.79 -1.27 23.21
C ASN A 11 33.26 -1.05 23.08
N ALA A 12 32.80 0.16 23.41
CA ALA A 12 31.39 0.50 23.64
C ALA A 12 30.72 1.25 22.46
N GLU A 13 29.39 1.38 22.56
CA GLU A 13 28.53 2.12 21.61
C GLU A 13 28.82 3.64 21.59
N PRO A 14 28.70 4.32 20.44
CA PRO A 14 28.80 5.77 20.37
C PRO A 14 27.49 6.47 20.72
N LYS A 15 27.52 7.33 21.75
CA LYS A 15 26.48 8.34 22.01
C LYS A 15 26.60 9.47 20.99
N LEU A 16 25.48 9.88 20.37
CA LEU A 16 25.40 11.12 19.60
C LEU A 16 24.93 12.27 20.49
N SER A 17 25.67 13.39 20.44
CA SER A 17 25.41 14.63 21.17
C SER A 17 24.41 15.51 20.43
N ALA A 18 23.53 16.20 21.17
CA ALA A 18 22.69 17.25 20.62
C ALA A 18 23.46 18.57 20.47
N THR A 19 23.18 19.31 19.39
CA THR A 19 23.35 20.77 19.31
C THR A 19 22.18 21.34 18.52
N ALA A 20 21.50 22.33 19.09
CA ALA A 20 20.49 23.12 18.40
C ALA A 20 21.16 24.26 17.62
N ALA A 21 20.59 24.62 16.48
CA ALA A 21 20.85 25.88 15.79
C ALA A 21 19.51 26.49 15.38
N ASP A 22 19.32 27.72 15.78
CA ASP A 22 18.09 28.51 15.72
C ASP A 22 18.13 29.40 14.47
N LEU A 23 17.07 29.39 13.65
CA LEU A 23 16.87 30.34 12.55
C LEU A 23 15.39 30.64 12.36
N THR A 24 15.09 31.94 12.32
CA THR A 24 13.76 32.55 12.39
C THR A 24 13.02 32.55 11.06
N ALA A 25 11.68 32.65 11.12
CA ALA A 25 10.82 32.81 9.97
C ALA A 25 9.98 34.09 10.10
N GLU A 26 10.22 35.06 9.21
CA GLU A 26 9.39 36.23 8.94
C GLU A 26 9.77 36.75 7.54
N ASP A 27 8.89 36.59 6.53
CA ASP A 27 8.26 37.75 5.88
C ASP A 27 7.11 37.36 4.92
N LEU A 28 6.27 38.36 4.68
CA LEU A 28 4.98 38.45 3.98
C LEU A 28 4.89 37.93 2.52
N ASP A 29 3.69 37.51 2.11
CA ASP A 29 2.97 38.18 1.01
C ASP A 29 1.42 38.00 1.10
N GLN A 30 0.66 39.00 0.65
CA GLN A 30 -0.80 39.03 0.57
C GLN A 30 -1.24 39.44 -0.84
N THR A 31 -2.11 38.67 -1.50
CA THR A 31 -2.87 39.17 -2.66
C THR A 31 -4.34 38.75 -2.65
N HIS A 32 -5.20 39.68 -3.09
CA HIS A 32 -6.65 39.59 -3.04
C HIS A 32 -7.28 38.85 -4.24
N SER A 33 -8.49 38.32 -4.06
CA SER A 33 -9.46 38.19 -5.16
C SER A 33 -10.90 38.46 -4.69
N HIS A 34 -11.74 38.95 -5.61
CA HIS A 34 -12.99 39.64 -5.30
C HIS A 34 -14.17 38.74 -4.92
N ARG A 35 -14.99 39.18 -3.97
CA ARG A 35 -16.35 38.64 -3.74
C ARG A 35 -17.33 39.30 -4.71
N ASN A 36 -18.11 38.49 -5.43
CA ASN A 36 -19.21 38.95 -6.28
C ASN A 36 -20.55 38.73 -5.55
N VAL A 37 -21.43 39.73 -5.53
CA VAL A 37 -22.64 39.72 -4.68
C VAL A 37 -23.86 39.30 -5.50
N GLY A 38 -24.43 38.14 -5.19
CA GLY A 38 -25.72 37.68 -5.72
C GLY A 38 -26.88 37.97 -4.75
N THR A 39 -27.96 38.54 -5.26
CA THR A 39 -29.12 38.97 -4.47
C THR A 39 -29.85 37.78 -3.82
N THR A 40 -30.00 37.79 -2.50
CA THR A 40 -30.81 36.80 -1.76
C THR A 40 -32.13 37.43 -1.32
N THR A 41 -33.25 36.96 -1.86
CA THR A 41 -34.57 37.12 -1.23
C THR A 41 -34.81 35.96 -0.27
N ASN A 42 -35.15 36.26 0.98
CA ASN A 42 -35.38 35.27 2.02
C ASN A 42 -36.87 35.29 2.39
N ASN A 43 -37.60 34.21 2.15
CA ASN A 43 -39.01 34.08 2.54
C ASN A 43 -39.15 32.82 3.37
N GLY A 44 -39.57 32.96 4.63
CA GLY A 44 -39.49 31.88 5.61
C GLY A 44 -40.70 30.95 5.58
N ASN A 45 -40.48 29.67 5.28
CA ASN A 45 -40.86 28.58 6.18
C ASN A 45 -40.06 27.32 5.85
N GLY A 46 -39.90 26.40 6.80
CA GLY A 46 -38.86 25.37 6.75
C GLY A 46 -39.03 24.26 5.70
N ASN A 47 -38.07 24.14 4.79
CA ASN A 47 -37.32 22.89 4.57
C ASN A 47 -35.96 23.21 3.91
N GLY A 48 -34.87 22.57 4.32
CA GLY A 48 -33.50 23.08 4.12
C GLY A 48 -32.90 23.06 2.71
N ASN A 49 -33.64 22.66 1.66
CA ASN A 49 -33.09 22.53 0.32
C ASN A 49 -33.05 23.86 -0.44
N ARG A 50 -31.84 24.36 -0.72
CA ARG A 50 -31.66 25.55 -1.57
C ARG A 50 -31.54 25.12 -3.03
N THR A 51 -32.54 25.48 -3.83
CA THR A 51 -32.51 25.30 -5.28
C THR A 51 -31.84 26.51 -5.92
N VAL A 52 -30.70 26.29 -6.58
CA VAL A 52 -29.99 27.36 -7.29
C VAL A 52 -30.18 27.15 -8.79
N THR A 53 -30.72 28.17 -9.47
CA THR A 53 -30.94 28.16 -10.92
C THR A 53 -29.98 29.15 -11.57
N ASN A 54 -29.26 28.73 -12.61
CA ASN A 54 -28.43 29.65 -13.41
C ASN A 54 -29.23 30.28 -14.56
N ASN A 55 -28.66 31.31 -15.20
CA ASN A 55 -29.29 32.02 -16.32
C ASN A 55 -29.55 31.15 -17.57
N ASN A 56 -29.03 29.92 -17.62
CA ASN A 56 -29.26 28.94 -18.68
C ASN A 56 -30.36 27.93 -18.32
N GLY A 57 -31.09 28.14 -17.22
CA GLY A 57 -32.21 27.30 -16.82
C GLY A 57 -31.83 25.97 -16.15
N HIS A 58 -30.54 25.74 -15.85
CA HIS A 58 -30.13 24.56 -15.09
C HIS A 58 -30.30 24.81 -13.59
N SER A 59 -31.05 23.90 -12.96
CA SER A 59 -31.38 23.89 -11.53
C SER A 59 -30.74 22.68 -10.87
N TRP A 60 -30.02 22.89 -9.77
CA TRP A 60 -29.50 21.82 -8.92
C TRP A 60 -29.86 22.10 -7.45
N THR A 61 -30.07 21.03 -6.69
CA THR A 61 -30.34 21.07 -5.24
C THR A 61 -29.06 20.83 -4.46
N GLU A 62 -28.57 21.83 -3.75
CA GLU A 62 -27.51 21.63 -2.75
C GLU A 62 -28.12 20.98 -1.50
N GLY A 63 -27.73 19.73 -1.23
CA GLY A 63 -28.13 19.01 -0.03
C GLY A 63 -27.26 19.39 1.15
N SER A 64 -27.86 19.85 2.25
CA SER A 64 -27.17 20.25 3.49
C SER A 64 -26.68 19.07 4.34
N GLY A 65 -25.91 18.16 3.74
CA GLY A 65 -24.93 17.38 4.49
C GLY A 65 -23.70 18.27 4.75
N ASP A 66 -22.98 18.05 5.86
CA ASP A 66 -21.79 18.83 6.21
C ASP A 66 -20.66 18.60 5.18
N GLY A 67 -20.67 19.42 4.13
CA GLY A 67 -20.18 19.10 2.79
C GLY A 67 -18.67 19.19 2.60
N THR A 68 -17.87 18.93 3.63
CA THR A 68 -16.42 18.82 3.46
C THR A 68 -16.07 17.51 2.75
N PRO A 69 -15.40 17.53 1.58
CA PRO A 69 -14.91 16.31 0.96
C PRO A 69 -13.90 15.63 1.89
N PHE A 70 -14.15 14.38 2.29
CA PHE A 70 -13.26 13.67 3.20
C PHE A 70 -11.84 13.56 2.63
N ASP A 71 -10.89 14.28 3.23
CA ASP A 71 -9.47 14.17 2.90
C ASP A 71 -8.91 12.82 3.39
N TRP A 72 -8.92 11.84 2.48
CA TRP A 72 -8.37 10.50 2.72
C TRP A 72 -6.87 10.47 3.01
N SER A 73 -6.13 11.57 2.77
CA SER A 73 -4.71 11.63 3.13
C SER A 73 -4.48 11.63 4.66
N ARG A 74 -5.48 12.12 5.42
CA ARG A 74 -5.40 12.28 6.89
C ARG A 74 -6.52 11.56 7.63
N SER A 75 -7.72 11.48 7.04
CA SER A 75 -8.93 10.95 7.69
C SER A 75 -8.81 9.49 8.14
N PHE A 76 -9.56 9.15 9.19
CA PHE A 76 -9.82 7.79 9.67
C PHE A 76 -11.31 7.40 9.54
N HIS A 77 -12.07 8.11 8.71
CA HIS A 77 -13.51 7.95 8.56
C HIS A 77 -13.93 6.49 8.27
N GLY A 78 -14.89 5.98 9.04
CA GLY A 78 -15.47 4.64 8.87
C GLY A 78 -14.62 3.47 9.41
N LEU A 79 -13.39 3.72 9.87
CA LEU A 79 -12.53 2.68 10.43
C LEU A 79 -13.16 2.06 11.69
N SER A 80 -13.23 0.71 11.73
CA SER A 80 -13.82 -0.06 12.83
C SER A 80 -15.26 0.29 13.22
N LEU A 81 -16.01 1.03 12.39
CA LEU A 81 -17.38 1.46 12.71
C LEU A 81 -18.38 0.29 12.77
N GLN A 82 -18.30 -0.62 11.80
CA GLN A 82 -19.12 -1.83 11.70
C GLN A 82 -18.45 -2.84 10.75
N PRO A 83 -18.77 -4.15 10.83
CA PRO A 83 -18.31 -5.13 9.85
C PRO A 83 -18.79 -4.84 8.41
N PHE A 84 -18.33 -5.65 7.45
CA PHE A 84 -18.96 -5.74 6.13
C PHE A 84 -20.11 -6.75 6.17
N ASP A 85 -21.01 -6.66 5.19
CA ASP A 85 -22.14 -7.60 5.05
C ASP A 85 -21.63 -9.03 4.83
N LYS A 86 -22.46 -10.02 5.20
CA LYS A 86 -22.05 -11.43 5.27
C LYS A 86 -21.54 -11.95 3.93
N GLU A 87 -22.20 -11.56 2.85
CA GLU A 87 -21.89 -11.93 1.47
C GLU A 87 -20.52 -11.38 1.04
N ILE A 88 -20.16 -10.18 1.51
CA ILE A 88 -18.84 -9.58 1.29
C ILE A 88 -17.79 -10.34 2.10
N ALA A 89 -18.06 -10.60 3.39
CA ALA A 89 -17.16 -11.34 4.27
C ALA A 89 -16.85 -12.75 3.75
N GLU A 90 -17.86 -13.47 3.24
CA GLU A 90 -17.69 -14.78 2.60
C GLU A 90 -16.76 -14.74 1.38
N VAL A 91 -16.82 -13.67 0.56
CA VAL A 91 -15.91 -13.49 -0.56
C VAL A 91 -14.48 -13.16 -0.10
N LEU A 92 -14.32 -12.29 0.90
CA LEU A 92 -13.01 -11.86 1.39
C LEU A 92 -12.25 -12.98 2.10
N LEU A 93 -12.98 -13.83 2.84
CA LEU A 93 -12.45 -14.97 3.60
C LEU A 93 -12.44 -16.29 2.80
N THR A 94 -12.73 -16.24 1.50
CA THR A 94 -12.61 -17.42 0.62
C THR A 94 -11.15 -17.91 0.58
N PRO A 95 -10.87 -19.20 0.86
CA PRO A 95 -9.51 -19.76 0.80
C PRO A 95 -8.87 -19.61 -0.58
N VAL A 96 -7.55 -19.43 -0.61
CA VAL A 96 -6.78 -19.25 -1.83
C VAL A 96 -6.70 -20.55 -2.62
N ASN A 97 -6.95 -20.46 -3.91
CA ASN A 97 -6.69 -21.57 -4.83
C ASN A 97 -5.17 -21.83 -4.89
N THR A 98 -4.72 -23.01 -4.47
CA THR A 98 -3.30 -23.40 -4.47
C THR A 98 -2.64 -23.35 -5.86
N LYS A 99 -3.40 -23.39 -6.95
CA LYS A 99 -2.90 -23.18 -8.32
C LYS A 99 -2.54 -21.72 -8.63
N ASP A 100 -3.05 -20.78 -7.85
CA ASP A 100 -2.81 -19.34 -8.01
C ASP A 100 -1.65 -18.82 -7.14
N VAL A 101 -1.13 -19.63 -6.22
CA VAL A 101 -0.02 -19.27 -5.34
C VAL A 101 1.30 -19.50 -6.04
N GLU A 102 2.12 -18.46 -6.12
CA GLU A 102 3.44 -18.50 -6.73
C GLU A 102 4.56 -18.61 -5.68
N ILE A 103 5.76 -18.98 -6.11
CA ILE A 103 6.95 -19.02 -5.26
C ILE A 103 8.12 -18.32 -5.94
N LYS A 104 8.81 -17.44 -5.21
CA LYS A 104 10.05 -16.80 -5.65
C LYS A 104 11.24 -17.77 -5.50
N PRO A 105 12.35 -17.57 -6.24
CA PRO A 105 13.56 -18.40 -6.11
C PRO A 105 14.19 -18.43 -4.72
N ASP A 106 13.94 -17.42 -3.88
CA ASP A 106 14.34 -17.37 -2.46
C ASP A 106 13.48 -18.27 -1.54
N GLY A 107 12.36 -18.78 -2.04
CA GLY A 107 11.43 -19.64 -1.33
C GLY A 107 10.25 -18.93 -0.66
N LEU A 108 10.07 -17.63 -0.87
CA LEU A 108 8.89 -16.87 -0.44
C LEU A 108 7.69 -17.15 -1.35
N ILE A 109 6.58 -17.57 -0.77
CA ILE A 109 5.32 -17.76 -1.50
C ILE A 109 4.51 -16.46 -1.55
N TYR A 110 3.75 -16.24 -2.62
CA TYR A 110 2.92 -15.06 -2.78
C TYR A 110 1.70 -15.33 -3.68
N LEU A 111 0.64 -14.57 -3.49
CA LEU A 111 -0.47 -14.49 -4.44
C LEU A 111 -0.18 -13.35 -5.43
N PRO A 112 -0.31 -13.53 -6.76
CA PRO A 112 -0.15 -12.45 -7.72
C PRO A 112 -1.16 -11.32 -7.52
N GLU A 113 -0.71 -10.07 -7.62
CA GLU A 113 -1.45 -8.84 -7.37
C GLU A 113 -2.87 -8.81 -8.00
N ILE A 114 -2.98 -9.26 -9.27
CA ILE A 114 -4.24 -9.32 -10.01
C ILE A 114 -5.34 -10.14 -9.31
N LYS A 115 -4.97 -11.13 -8.49
CA LYS A 115 -5.91 -11.95 -7.74
C LYS A 115 -6.56 -11.16 -6.61
N TYR A 116 -5.79 -10.35 -5.86
CA TYR A 116 -6.34 -9.43 -4.87
C TYR A 116 -7.34 -8.47 -5.50
N ARG A 117 -6.98 -7.82 -6.63
CA ARG A 117 -7.91 -6.92 -7.35
C ARG A 117 -9.20 -7.63 -7.79
N ARG A 118 -9.13 -8.89 -8.22
CA ARG A 118 -10.31 -9.70 -8.57
C ARG A 118 -11.17 -10.02 -7.35
N ILE A 119 -10.58 -10.32 -6.20
CA ILE A 119 -11.31 -10.55 -4.94
C ILE A 119 -11.99 -9.26 -4.49
N LEU A 120 -11.30 -8.11 -4.50
CA LEU A 120 -11.89 -6.81 -4.18
C LEU A 120 -13.03 -6.43 -5.14
N ASN A 121 -12.86 -6.64 -6.45
CA ASN A 121 -13.94 -6.42 -7.44
C ASN A 121 -15.13 -7.37 -7.22
N LYS A 122 -14.91 -8.60 -6.77
CA LYS A 122 -16.00 -9.56 -6.46
C LYS A 122 -16.71 -9.19 -5.14
N ALA A 123 -15.98 -8.69 -4.15
CA ALA A 123 -16.49 -8.35 -2.83
C ALA A 123 -17.22 -6.99 -2.79
N PHE A 124 -16.67 -5.97 -3.46
CA PHE A 124 -17.16 -4.58 -3.37
C PHE A 124 -17.69 -4.02 -4.68
N GLY A 125 -17.50 -4.71 -5.81
CA GLY A 125 -17.78 -4.19 -7.14
C GLY A 125 -16.68 -3.24 -7.67
N PRO A 126 -16.53 -3.09 -9.00
CA PRO A 126 -15.71 -2.03 -9.59
C PRO A 126 -16.18 -0.65 -9.13
N GLY A 127 -15.25 0.20 -8.65
CA GLY A 127 -15.57 1.52 -8.08
C GLY A 127 -15.98 1.49 -6.60
N GLY A 128 -16.32 0.31 -6.04
CA GLY A 128 -16.61 0.15 -4.61
C GLY A 128 -15.39 0.14 -3.69
N TRP A 129 -14.17 0.24 -4.24
CA TRP A 129 -12.91 0.29 -3.49
C TRP A 129 -11.85 1.12 -4.20
N GLY A 130 -10.85 1.61 -3.46
CA GLY A 130 -9.71 2.34 -4.01
C GLY A 130 -8.54 2.49 -3.03
N LEU A 131 -7.37 2.84 -3.58
CA LEU A 131 -6.21 3.28 -2.78
C LEU A 131 -6.08 4.79 -2.84
N ALA A 132 -6.24 5.46 -1.70
CA ALA A 132 -5.96 6.88 -1.55
C ALA A 132 -4.52 7.08 -1.05
N PRO A 133 -3.69 7.94 -1.68
CA PRO A 133 -2.37 8.25 -1.16
C PRO A 133 -2.46 9.09 0.11
N ARG A 134 -1.63 8.77 1.13
CA ARG A 134 -1.54 9.51 2.40
C ARG A 134 -0.27 10.33 2.55
N SER A 135 0.79 9.98 1.83
CA SER A 135 2.04 10.76 1.78
C SER A 135 2.30 11.30 0.37
N GLU A 136 3.28 12.18 0.25
CA GLU A 136 4.01 12.38 -1.00
C GLU A 136 4.76 11.09 -1.40
N THR A 137 5.11 10.97 -2.68
CA THR A 137 5.93 9.86 -3.17
C THR A 137 7.38 10.12 -2.78
N ASN A 138 7.94 9.30 -1.89
CA ASN A 138 9.38 9.32 -1.61
C ASN A 138 10.13 8.57 -2.72
N VAL A 139 11.03 9.27 -3.42
CA VAL A 139 11.90 8.69 -4.45
C VAL A 139 13.34 8.76 -3.94
N GLY A 140 13.78 7.68 -3.30
CA GLY A 140 15.17 7.49 -2.89
C GLY A 140 16.00 6.85 -4.02
N PRO A 141 17.35 6.87 -3.96
CA PRO A 141 18.22 6.55 -5.10
C PRO A 141 18.01 5.22 -5.83
N LYS A 142 17.37 4.23 -5.18
CA LYS A 142 17.04 2.90 -5.71
C LYS A 142 15.66 2.40 -5.29
N VAL A 143 14.80 3.24 -4.70
CA VAL A 143 13.51 2.81 -4.16
C VAL A 143 12.47 3.92 -4.24
N VAL A 144 11.26 3.57 -4.69
CA VAL A 144 10.07 4.41 -4.55
C VAL A 144 9.25 3.88 -3.37
N SER A 145 8.83 4.76 -2.46
CA SER A 145 7.95 4.40 -1.34
C SER A 145 6.88 5.45 -1.09
N ARG A 146 5.67 5.01 -0.72
CA ARG A 146 4.53 5.89 -0.45
C ARG A 146 3.52 5.21 0.47
N GLU A 147 2.88 5.97 1.35
CA GLU A 147 1.76 5.48 2.17
C GLU A 147 0.43 5.58 1.42
N TYR A 148 -0.39 4.53 1.53
CA TYR A 148 -1.74 4.48 0.99
C TYR A 148 -2.75 3.97 2.03
N ALA A 149 -3.96 4.55 1.99
CA ALA A 149 -5.16 4.01 2.62
C ALA A 149 -5.93 3.15 1.62
N LEU A 150 -6.32 1.93 2.01
CA LEU A 150 -7.38 1.18 1.34
C LEU A 150 -8.73 1.68 1.85
N VAL A 151 -9.57 2.12 0.93
CA VAL A 151 -10.95 2.56 1.19
C VAL A 151 -11.89 1.58 0.48
N CYS A 152 -12.88 1.06 1.20
CA CYS A 152 -13.91 0.17 0.65
C CYS A 152 -15.29 0.65 1.09
N LEU A 153 -16.21 0.82 0.13
CA LEU A 153 -17.58 1.32 0.33
C LEU A 153 -17.64 2.56 1.23
N GLY A 154 -16.77 3.55 0.94
CA GLY A 154 -16.70 4.82 1.67
C GLY A 154 -16.08 4.77 3.07
N ARG A 155 -15.49 3.64 3.48
CA ARG A 155 -14.84 3.47 4.80
C ARG A 155 -13.34 3.20 4.66
N LEU A 156 -12.52 3.80 5.53
CA LEU A 156 -11.13 3.39 5.70
C LEU A 156 -11.08 1.95 6.23
N VAL A 157 -10.30 1.10 5.55
CA VAL A 157 -10.08 -0.30 5.93
C VAL A 157 -8.72 -0.47 6.59
N ALA A 158 -7.66 -0.04 5.90
CA ALA A 158 -6.28 -0.29 6.29
C ALA A 158 -5.36 0.80 5.73
N ILE A 159 -4.21 0.98 6.37
CA ILE A 159 -3.14 1.88 5.91
C ILE A 159 -1.86 1.05 5.79
N ALA A 160 -1.20 1.12 4.64
CA ALA A 160 0.08 0.48 4.43
C ALA A 160 1.03 1.37 3.62
N ARG A 161 2.31 1.29 3.96
CA ARG A 161 3.38 1.80 3.10
C ARG A 161 3.66 0.78 2.01
N GLY A 162 3.62 1.22 0.76
CA GLY A 162 4.15 0.49 -0.38
C GLY A 162 5.62 0.84 -0.59
N GLU A 163 6.36 -0.09 -1.18
CA GLU A 163 7.74 0.13 -1.62
C GLU A 163 8.05 -0.69 -2.87
N GLN A 164 8.92 -0.18 -3.73
CA GLN A 164 9.44 -0.88 -4.89
C GLN A 164 10.86 -0.41 -5.22
N GLU A 165 11.80 -1.36 -5.32
CA GLU A 165 13.15 -1.09 -5.79
C GLU A 165 13.20 -0.82 -7.30
N TYR A 166 14.13 0.04 -7.72
CA TYR A 166 14.45 0.29 -9.12
C TYR A 166 15.96 0.44 -9.31
N PHE A 167 16.44 0.12 -10.52
CA PHE A 167 17.87 0.10 -10.85
C PHE A 167 18.32 1.28 -11.73
N ASP A 168 17.40 1.85 -12.51
CA ASP A 168 17.64 2.99 -13.39
C ASP A 168 16.53 4.04 -13.21
N PRO A 169 16.83 5.36 -13.22
CA PRO A 169 15.81 6.41 -13.04
C PRO A 169 14.67 6.38 -14.06
N SER A 170 14.87 5.89 -15.28
CA SER A 170 13.77 5.71 -16.26
C SER A 170 12.71 4.71 -15.79
N GLY A 171 13.04 3.84 -14.83
CA GLY A 171 12.12 2.90 -14.20
C GLY A 171 11.22 3.48 -13.09
N ILE A 172 11.41 4.75 -12.69
CA ILE A 172 10.63 5.38 -11.61
C ILE A 172 9.10 5.33 -11.83
N PRO A 173 8.54 5.54 -13.05
CA PRO A 173 7.10 5.42 -13.28
C PRO A 173 6.57 4.01 -12.99
N THR A 174 7.25 2.98 -13.50
CA THR A 174 6.94 1.57 -13.24
C THR A 174 7.05 1.24 -11.75
N ALA A 175 8.10 1.75 -11.09
CA ALA A 175 8.29 1.56 -9.66
C ALA A 175 7.20 2.25 -8.82
N THR A 176 6.66 3.38 -9.28
CA THR A 176 5.55 4.09 -8.61
C THR A 176 4.25 3.28 -8.65
N GLU A 177 3.90 2.68 -9.80
CA GLU A 177 2.72 1.80 -9.88
C GLU A 177 2.92 0.50 -9.09
N ALA A 178 4.10 -0.12 -9.16
CA ALA A 178 4.40 -1.31 -8.37
C ALA A 178 4.44 -1.04 -6.84
N CYS A 179 4.87 0.15 -6.40
CA CYS A 179 4.77 0.61 -5.01
C CYS A 179 3.30 0.68 -4.55
N LYS A 180 2.40 1.25 -5.36
CA LYS A 180 0.95 1.26 -5.10
C LYS A 180 0.37 -0.15 -5.01
N SER A 181 0.77 -1.06 -5.90
CA SER A 181 0.39 -2.47 -5.87
C SER A 181 0.91 -3.23 -4.64
N ASN A 182 2.12 -2.92 -4.18
CA ASN A 182 2.70 -3.47 -2.96
C ASN A 182 1.86 -3.09 -1.73
N ALA A 183 1.48 -1.81 -1.62
CA ALA A 183 0.58 -1.33 -0.57
C ALA A 183 -0.80 -2.02 -0.62
N LEU A 184 -1.36 -2.25 -1.82
CA LEU A 184 -2.64 -2.94 -1.98
C LEU A 184 -2.65 -4.30 -1.29
N MET A 185 -1.65 -5.13 -1.59
CA MET A 185 -1.55 -6.49 -1.05
C MET A 185 -1.37 -6.49 0.48
N ARG A 186 -0.61 -5.52 1.02
CA ARG A 186 -0.48 -5.30 2.46
C ARG A 186 -1.83 -4.97 3.11
N CYS A 187 -2.55 -3.96 2.60
CA CYS A 187 -3.88 -3.60 3.10
C CYS A 187 -4.92 -4.72 2.98
N CYS A 188 -4.83 -5.56 1.94
CA CYS A 188 -5.76 -6.69 1.75
C CYS A 188 -5.67 -7.75 2.85
N LYS A 189 -4.53 -7.84 3.57
CA LYS A 189 -4.37 -8.78 4.68
C LYS A 189 -5.33 -8.49 5.83
N ASP A 190 -5.61 -7.21 6.09
CA ASP A 190 -6.51 -6.78 7.17
C ASP A 190 -7.99 -7.09 6.86
N LEU A 191 -8.33 -7.32 5.58
CA LEU A 191 -9.60 -7.89 5.13
C LEU A 191 -9.65 -9.43 5.22
N GLY A 192 -8.56 -10.08 5.65
CA GLY A 192 -8.40 -11.54 5.71
C GLY A 192 -8.00 -12.20 4.38
N ILE A 193 -7.93 -11.44 3.28
CA ILE A 193 -7.63 -11.97 1.94
C ILE A 193 -6.24 -12.63 1.94
N ALA A 194 -6.19 -13.90 1.50
CA ALA A 194 -4.97 -14.69 1.39
C ALA A 194 -4.16 -14.84 2.69
N SER A 195 -4.79 -14.61 3.86
CA SER A 195 -4.15 -14.63 5.17
C SER A 195 -3.36 -15.91 5.49
N GLU A 196 -3.77 -17.06 4.93
CA GLU A 196 -3.07 -18.35 5.01
C GLU A 196 -1.62 -18.32 4.44
N LEU A 197 -1.31 -17.42 3.50
CA LEU A 197 0.06 -17.30 2.95
C LEU A 197 1.08 -16.78 3.97
N TRP A 198 0.61 -16.32 5.14
CA TRP A 198 1.45 -15.93 6.28
C TRP A 198 1.47 -16.98 7.40
N ASP A 199 0.74 -18.11 7.29
CA ASP A 199 0.79 -19.20 8.28
C ASP A 199 2.03 -20.10 8.02
N PRO A 200 2.96 -20.23 8.98
CA PRO A 200 4.10 -21.16 8.88
C PRO A 200 3.72 -22.64 8.68
N ARG A 201 2.47 -23.05 8.96
CA ARG A 201 1.95 -24.39 8.64
C ARG A 201 1.64 -24.51 7.16
N TYR A 202 0.74 -23.66 6.66
CA TYR A 202 0.39 -23.58 5.23
C TYR A 202 1.65 -23.44 4.35
N ILE A 203 2.59 -22.55 4.69
CA ILE A 203 3.83 -22.36 3.92
C ILE A 203 4.63 -23.67 3.79
N ARG A 204 4.76 -24.45 4.87
CA ARG A 204 5.50 -25.73 4.84
C ARG A 204 4.77 -26.79 4.03
N GLU A 205 3.46 -26.93 4.25
CA GLU A 205 2.61 -27.92 3.57
C GLU A 205 2.53 -27.62 2.07
N PHE A 206 2.30 -26.36 1.69
CA PHE A 206 2.31 -25.90 0.31
C PHE A 206 3.66 -26.16 -0.37
N LYS A 207 4.78 -25.83 0.28
CA LYS A 207 6.12 -26.06 -0.30
C LYS A 207 6.43 -27.55 -0.47
N ALA A 208 6.03 -28.41 0.47
CA ALA A 208 6.19 -29.85 0.35
C ALA A 208 5.31 -30.44 -0.79
N ALA A 209 4.06 -30.00 -0.90
CA ALA A 209 3.11 -30.47 -1.90
C ALA A 209 3.43 -29.97 -3.31
N HIS A 210 3.69 -28.67 -3.49
CA HIS A 210 3.68 -27.98 -4.79
C HIS A 210 5.03 -27.42 -5.25
N CYS A 211 6.05 -27.36 -4.40
CA CYS A 211 7.35 -26.77 -4.74
C CYS A 211 8.50 -27.79 -4.70
N VAL A 212 9.61 -27.42 -5.34
CA VAL A 212 10.86 -28.19 -5.31
C VAL A 212 12.03 -27.24 -5.12
N GLU A 213 13.01 -27.66 -4.31
CA GLU A 213 14.31 -26.99 -4.20
C GLU A 213 15.27 -27.65 -5.19
N VAL A 214 15.86 -26.86 -6.08
CA VAL A 214 16.77 -27.30 -7.13
C VAL A 214 18.12 -26.61 -6.99
N PHE A 215 19.20 -27.29 -7.36
CA PHE A 215 20.48 -26.62 -7.57
C PHE A 215 20.45 -25.91 -8.93
N ALA A 216 20.85 -24.65 -8.96
CA ALA A 216 20.98 -23.86 -10.18
C ALA A 216 22.33 -23.15 -10.24
N ASP A 217 22.87 -23.05 -11.44
CA ASP A 217 24.14 -22.39 -11.74
C ASP A 217 23.87 -21.02 -12.36
N ASN A 218 24.51 -19.98 -11.82
CA ASN A 218 24.39 -18.64 -12.38
C ASN A 218 25.15 -18.56 -13.71
N VAL A 219 24.47 -18.22 -14.80
CA VAL A 219 25.01 -18.26 -16.17
C VAL A 219 26.26 -17.37 -16.31
N VAL A 220 26.27 -16.20 -15.64
CA VAL A 220 27.34 -15.20 -15.71
C VAL A 220 28.46 -15.50 -14.70
N THR A 221 28.12 -15.66 -13.42
CA THR A 221 29.10 -15.73 -12.31
C THR A 221 29.56 -17.15 -11.98
N LYS A 222 28.98 -18.19 -12.61
CA LYS A 222 29.22 -19.63 -12.37
C LYS A 222 29.04 -20.10 -10.91
N ARG A 223 28.43 -19.27 -10.06
CA ARG A 223 28.08 -19.63 -8.69
C ARG A 223 26.93 -20.63 -8.68
N LYS A 224 27.02 -21.65 -7.82
CA LYS A 224 25.94 -22.61 -7.57
C LYS A 224 25.08 -22.14 -6.40
N LYS A 225 23.76 -22.26 -6.46
CA LYS A 225 22.86 -21.99 -5.33
C LYS A 225 21.63 -22.91 -5.38
N LYS A 226 21.10 -23.27 -4.20
CA LYS A 226 19.77 -23.87 -4.06
C LYS A 226 18.69 -22.80 -4.22
N LEU A 227 17.73 -23.02 -5.12
CA LEU A 227 16.62 -22.12 -5.42
C LEU A 227 15.30 -22.89 -5.43
N TRP A 228 14.21 -22.20 -5.15
CA TRP A 228 12.85 -22.76 -5.17
C TRP A 228 12.13 -22.49 -6.50
N ARG A 229 11.32 -23.45 -6.94
CA ARG A 229 10.31 -23.26 -7.99
C ARG A 229 9.07 -24.11 -7.72
N ARG A 230 7.96 -23.85 -8.44
CA ARG A 230 6.84 -24.80 -8.46
C ARG A 230 7.23 -26.08 -9.23
N LYS A 231 6.60 -27.20 -8.88
CA LYS A 231 6.78 -28.51 -9.55
C LYS A 231 6.19 -28.53 -10.96
N ASP A 232 5.12 -27.78 -11.19
CA ASP A 232 4.35 -27.68 -12.44
C ASP A 232 4.81 -26.53 -13.36
N GLN A 233 5.82 -25.76 -12.95
CA GLN A 233 6.46 -24.75 -13.79
C GLN A 233 7.69 -25.31 -14.53
N PRO A 234 8.10 -24.67 -15.64
CA PRO A 234 9.37 -24.95 -16.29
C PRO A 234 10.56 -24.86 -15.32
N LYS A 235 11.66 -25.51 -15.73
CA LYS A 235 12.95 -25.37 -15.04
C LYS A 235 13.40 -23.91 -15.00
N LEU A 236 14.23 -23.58 -14.00
CA LEU A 236 14.84 -22.25 -13.92
C LEU A 236 15.78 -22.02 -15.12
N ASP A 237 15.68 -20.83 -15.70
CA ASP A 237 16.51 -20.35 -16.82
C ASP A 237 17.22 -19.04 -16.41
N TYR A 238 17.81 -18.33 -17.38
CA TYR A 238 18.59 -17.12 -17.13
C TYR A 238 17.97 -16.16 -16.09
N PRO A 239 18.74 -15.71 -15.07
CA PRO A 239 20.19 -15.89 -14.92
C PRO A 239 20.64 -17.16 -14.16
N TRP A 240 19.73 -18.03 -13.73
CA TRP A 240 20.03 -19.20 -12.89
C TRP A 240 19.49 -20.49 -13.52
N LYS A 241 20.36 -21.30 -14.12
CA LYS A 241 19.94 -22.49 -14.87
C LYS A 241 20.03 -23.76 -14.03
N GLU A 242 18.96 -24.56 -14.04
CA GLU A 242 18.86 -25.91 -13.45
C GLU A 242 19.44 -27.01 -14.36
#